data_AF-A0A1Q7XW71-F1
#
_entry.id   AF-A0A1Q7XW71-F1
#
_cell.length_a   1.000
_cell.length_b   1.000
_cell.length_c   1.000
_cell.angle_alpha   90.00
_cell.angle_beta   90.00
_cell.angle_gamma   90.00
#
_symmetry.space_group_name_H-M   'P 1'
#
loop_
_entity.id
_entity.type
_entity.pdbx_description
1 polymer ?
#
loop_
_entity_poly.entity_id
_entity_poly.type
_entity_poly.pdbx_seq_one_letter_code
_entity_poly.pdbx_strand_id
1 'polypeptide(L)'
;MGHTLEQFAAACHRILATEPGPGGRQKVCALVQEVLKDEAFIARHLGDGVPERKILYEDSQLGFCVLAHVYTGAKESQPHDHGPSWAIYGQARGETVMSDWAVVEPAAQAKPGRVRPVRSYTLKPGMAHVYNEGDVHSPRRDGPTRLIRIEGTNMDKVRRFAYERG
;
A
#
# COMPACT_ATOMS: atom_id res chain seq x y z
N MET A 1 20.42 1.38 13.80
CA MET A 1 21.07 1.74 12.52
C MET A 1 20.01 2.36 11.65
N GLY A 2 20.28 3.47 10.98
CA GLY A 2 19.31 4.09 10.08
C GLY A 2 19.20 3.32 8.77
N HIS A 3 18.01 3.28 8.18
CA HIS A 3 17.72 2.74 6.87
C HIS A 3 17.92 3.81 5.81
N THR A 4 18.58 3.47 4.69
CA THR A 4 18.47 4.26 3.45
C THR A 4 17.43 3.66 2.51
N LEU A 5 16.92 4.47 1.57
CA LEU A 5 16.00 3.99 0.54
C LEU A 5 16.61 2.88 -0.32
N GLU A 6 17.89 3.00 -0.64
CA GLU A 6 18.62 2.03 -1.47
C GLU A 6 18.77 0.69 -0.75
N GLN A 7 19.11 0.72 0.54
CA GLN A 7 19.20 -0.48 1.37
C GLN A 7 17.85 -1.16 1.53
N PHE A 8 16.80 -0.36 1.78
CA PHE A 8 15.43 -0.86 1.88
C PHE A 8 14.97 -1.49 0.57
N ALA A 9 15.12 -0.79 -0.55
CA ALA A 9 14.76 -1.28 -1.88
C ALA A 9 15.51 -2.56 -2.25
N ALA A 10 16.83 -2.61 -2.01
CA ALA A 10 17.64 -3.80 -2.27
C ALA A 10 17.22 -5.00 -1.41
N ALA A 11 16.79 -4.77 -0.16
CA ALA A 11 16.25 -5.82 0.69
C ALA A 11 14.88 -6.32 0.19
N CYS A 12 13.98 -5.43 -0.21
CA CYS A 12 12.72 -5.79 -0.88
C CYS A 12 12.98 -6.64 -2.12
N HIS A 13 13.89 -6.21 -2.99
CA HIS A 13 14.29 -6.94 -4.18
C HIS A 13 14.75 -8.36 -3.84
N ARG A 14 15.71 -8.51 -2.91
CA ARG A 14 16.21 -9.85 -2.53
C ARG A 14 15.09 -10.75 -2.02
N ILE A 15 14.21 -10.22 -1.18
CA ILE A 15 13.08 -10.99 -0.63
C ILE A 15 12.15 -11.46 -1.76
N LEU A 16 11.73 -10.55 -2.64
CA LEU A 16 10.77 -10.83 -3.71
C LEU A 16 11.37 -11.69 -4.83
N ALA A 17 12.66 -11.53 -5.14
CA ALA A 17 13.36 -12.40 -6.08
C ALA A 17 13.50 -13.84 -5.54
N THR A 18 13.71 -13.99 -4.23
CA THR A 18 13.81 -15.31 -3.58
C THR A 18 12.44 -15.97 -3.42
N GLU A 19 11.42 -15.18 -3.10
CA GLU A 19 10.07 -15.66 -2.81
C GLU A 19 9.01 -14.73 -3.45
N PRO A 20 8.65 -14.93 -4.73
CA PRO A 20 7.82 -13.98 -5.48
C PRO A 20 6.33 -13.97 -5.08
N GLY A 21 5.92 -14.88 -4.20
CA GLY A 21 4.53 -15.06 -3.76
C GLY A 21 4.17 -14.33 -2.45
N PRO A 22 2.98 -14.64 -1.89
CA PRO A 22 2.49 -14.01 -0.66
C PRO A 22 3.43 -14.07 0.54
N GLY A 23 4.21 -15.16 0.70
CA GLY A 23 5.15 -15.29 1.80
C GLY A 23 6.32 -14.28 1.73
N GLY A 24 6.86 -14.01 0.55
CA GLY A 24 7.86 -12.95 0.36
C GLY A 24 7.27 -11.56 0.62
N ARG A 25 6.03 -11.32 0.20
CA ARG A 25 5.34 -10.05 0.48
C ARG A 25 5.08 -9.83 1.97
N GLN A 26 4.79 -10.89 2.73
CA GLN A 26 4.73 -10.79 4.19
C GLN A 26 6.08 -10.44 4.81
N LYS A 27 7.20 -10.99 4.30
CA LYS A 27 8.54 -10.59 4.73
C LYS A 27 8.86 -9.13 4.39
N VAL A 28 8.45 -8.65 3.22
CA VAL A 28 8.53 -7.21 2.88
C VAL A 28 7.66 -6.37 3.81
N CYS A 29 6.45 -6.84 4.16
CA CYS A 29 5.57 -6.16 5.09
C CYS A 29 6.22 -6.00 6.47
N ALA A 30 6.86 -7.06 6.99
CA ALA A 30 7.63 -6.99 8.23
C ALA A 30 8.81 -6.00 8.12
N LEU A 31 9.53 -6.00 6.98
CA LEU A 31 10.61 -5.05 6.73
C LEU A 31 10.10 -3.59 6.70
N VAL A 32 8.92 -3.33 6.12
CA VAL A 32 8.28 -2.02 6.17
C VAL A 32 8.03 -1.60 7.62
N GLN A 33 7.54 -2.50 8.48
CA GLN A 33 7.32 -2.18 9.91
C GLN A 33 8.62 -1.79 10.62
N GLU A 34 9.75 -2.43 10.29
CA GLU A 34 11.05 -2.04 10.84
C GLU A 34 11.51 -0.66 10.35
N VAL A 35 11.38 -0.39 9.04
CA VAL A 35 11.73 0.92 8.45
C VAL A 35 10.88 2.04 9.04
N LEU A 36 9.61 1.77 9.37
CA LEU A 36 8.72 2.73 10.01
C LEU A 36 9.10 3.09 11.45
N LYS A 37 10.11 2.45 12.05
CA LYS A 37 10.68 2.87 13.35
C LYS A 37 11.80 3.90 13.17
N ASP A 38 12.28 4.10 11.94
CA ASP A 38 13.35 5.05 11.65
C ASP A 38 12.78 6.44 11.34
N GLU A 39 12.83 7.29 12.36
CA GLU A 39 12.40 8.68 12.30
C GLU A 39 13.17 9.52 11.25
N ALA A 40 14.45 9.22 11.01
CA ALA A 40 15.24 9.92 10.00
C ALA A 40 14.78 9.53 8.58
N PHE A 41 14.47 8.25 8.36
CA PHE A 41 13.88 7.77 7.11
C PHE A 41 12.52 8.44 6.85
N ILE A 42 11.64 8.49 7.85
CA ILE A 42 10.32 9.11 7.74
C ILE A 42 10.46 10.60 7.44
N ALA A 43 11.30 11.34 8.18
CA ALA A 43 11.50 12.77 7.96
C ALA A 43 12.01 13.05 6.53
N ARG A 44 12.94 12.22 6.03
CA ARG A 44 13.54 12.38 4.70
C ARG A 44 12.55 12.11 3.56
N HIS A 45 11.75 11.04 3.68
CA HIS A 45 10.95 10.54 2.55
C HIS A 45 9.46 10.89 2.62
N LEU A 46 8.98 11.30 3.79
CA LEU A 46 7.59 11.63 4.04
C LEU A 46 7.43 13.02 4.69
N GLY A 47 8.42 13.91 4.59
CA GLY A 47 8.35 15.29 5.11
C GLY A 47 7.25 16.15 4.45
N ASP A 48 6.98 17.33 5.02
CA ASP A 48 5.91 18.24 4.53
C ASP A 48 6.09 18.74 3.09
N GLY A 49 7.32 18.74 2.57
CA GLY A 49 7.63 19.13 1.19
C GLY A 49 7.40 18.01 0.15
N VAL A 50 6.94 16.83 0.56
CA VAL A 50 6.70 15.70 -0.34
C VAL A 50 5.27 15.81 -0.89
N PRO A 51 5.06 15.69 -2.22
CA PRO A 51 3.71 15.76 -2.80
C PRO A 51 2.84 14.59 -2.36
N GLU A 52 1.53 14.67 -2.61
CA GLU A 52 0.55 13.67 -2.14
C GLU A 52 0.95 12.24 -2.50
N ARG A 53 1.51 12.03 -3.70
CA ARG A 53 2.07 10.75 -4.14
C ARG A 53 3.41 11.00 -4.83
N LYS A 54 4.45 10.28 -4.39
CA LYS A 54 5.78 10.29 -5.01
C LYS A 54 6.32 8.88 -5.13
N ILE A 55 6.72 8.47 -6.33
CA ILE A 55 7.54 7.27 -6.51
C ILE A 55 8.96 7.61 -6.02
N LEU A 56 9.40 6.90 -5.00
CA LEU A 56 10.75 7.03 -4.44
C LEU A 56 11.73 6.13 -5.18
N TYR A 57 11.27 4.94 -5.56
CA TYR A 57 12.07 3.91 -6.23
C TYR A 57 11.15 3.03 -7.08
N GLU A 58 11.65 2.58 -8.24
CA GLU A 58 11.04 1.56 -9.10
C GLU A 58 12.13 0.53 -9.43
N ASP A 59 11.86 -0.74 -9.11
CA ASP A 59 12.79 -1.83 -9.35
C ASP A 59 12.83 -2.17 -10.84
N SER A 60 14.00 -2.12 -11.46
CA SER A 60 14.14 -2.32 -12.91
C SER A 60 13.93 -3.77 -13.37
N GLN A 61 14.01 -4.75 -12.46
CA GLN A 61 13.90 -6.17 -12.80
C GLN A 61 12.51 -6.73 -12.45
N LEU A 62 12.02 -6.43 -11.26
CA LEU A 62 10.77 -6.96 -10.70
C LEU A 62 9.60 -5.98 -10.89
N GLY A 63 9.87 -4.71 -11.20
CA GLY A 63 8.85 -3.69 -11.47
C GLY A 63 8.15 -3.11 -10.24
N PHE A 64 8.43 -3.60 -9.02
CA PHE A 64 7.79 -3.07 -7.81
C PHE A 64 8.22 -1.62 -7.56
N CYS A 65 7.32 -0.84 -6.97
CA CYS A 65 7.55 0.55 -6.63
C CYS A 65 7.56 0.74 -5.10
N VAL A 66 8.42 1.63 -4.62
CA VAL A 66 8.32 2.22 -3.27
C VAL A 66 7.79 3.63 -3.42
N LEU A 67 6.71 3.94 -2.71
CA LEU A 67 6.04 5.24 -2.80
C LEU A 67 5.91 5.90 -1.44
N ALA A 68 6.05 7.22 -1.44
CA ALA A 68 5.59 8.08 -0.38
C ALA A 68 4.18 8.57 -0.69
N HIS A 69 3.29 8.48 0.31
CA HIS A 69 1.99 9.15 0.30
C HIS A 69 1.91 10.14 1.47
N VAL A 70 1.61 11.40 1.18
CA VAL A 70 1.47 12.48 2.17
C VAL A 70 0.13 13.16 1.99
N TYR A 71 -0.85 12.77 2.81
CA TYR A 71 -2.20 13.32 2.76
C TYR A 71 -2.39 14.40 3.82
N THR A 72 -3.02 15.51 3.43
CA THR A 72 -3.23 16.68 4.31
C THR A 72 -4.62 16.74 4.96
N GLY A 73 -5.55 15.87 4.57
CA GLY A 73 -6.93 15.93 5.06
C GLY A 73 -7.70 14.62 4.91
N ALA A 74 -8.95 14.66 5.39
CA ALA A 74 -9.86 13.53 5.40
C ALA A 74 -10.22 13.05 3.99
N LYS A 75 -10.37 11.74 3.83
CA LYS A 75 -10.86 11.10 2.60
C LYS A 75 -11.27 9.67 2.89
N GLU A 76 -12.32 9.23 2.22
CA GLU A 76 -12.69 7.83 2.11
C GLU A 76 -12.67 7.43 0.64
N SER A 77 -12.06 6.28 0.35
CA SER A 77 -12.08 5.72 -1.00
C SER A 77 -13.22 4.72 -1.17
N GLN A 78 -13.65 4.53 -2.41
CA GLN A 78 -14.52 3.39 -2.73
C GLN A 78 -13.73 2.08 -2.67
N PRO A 79 -14.40 0.93 -2.44
CA PRO A 79 -13.76 -0.37 -2.52
C PRO A 79 -13.02 -0.56 -3.84
N HIS A 80 -11.78 -1.03 -3.77
CA HIS A 80 -10.93 -1.28 -4.93
C HIS A 80 -9.93 -2.40 -4.66
N ASP A 81 -9.47 -3.03 -5.73
CA ASP A 81 -8.33 -3.95 -5.72
C ASP A 81 -7.08 -3.28 -6.34
N HIS A 82 -6.03 -4.09 -6.52
CA HIS A 82 -4.79 -3.73 -7.21
C HIS A 82 -4.68 -4.40 -8.59
N GLY A 83 -5.82 -4.75 -9.22
CA GLY A 83 -5.86 -5.45 -10.50
C GLY A 83 -5.09 -6.78 -10.44
N PRO A 84 -4.17 -7.05 -11.39
CA PRO A 84 -3.32 -8.25 -11.37
C PRO A 84 -2.13 -8.13 -10.42
N SER A 85 -2.06 -7.08 -9.61
CA SER A 85 -0.93 -6.79 -8.71
C SER A 85 -1.34 -6.83 -7.25
N TRP A 86 -0.43 -6.42 -6.38
CA TRP A 86 -0.53 -6.44 -4.93
C TRP A 86 0.01 -5.13 -4.35
N ALA A 87 -0.29 -4.85 -3.08
CA ALA A 87 0.26 -3.70 -2.38
C ALA A 87 0.51 -3.96 -0.90
N ILE A 88 1.47 -3.24 -0.32
CA ILE A 88 1.74 -3.19 1.12
C ILE A 88 1.59 -1.75 1.57
N TYR A 89 0.76 -1.53 2.59
CA TYR A 89 0.51 -0.22 3.19
C TYR A 89 1.23 -0.14 4.52
N GLY A 90 2.18 0.78 4.67
CA GLY A 90 2.86 1.07 5.93
C GLY A 90 2.49 2.45 6.46
N GLN A 91 1.94 2.52 7.68
CA GLN A 91 1.50 3.77 8.30
C GLN A 91 2.64 4.44 9.05
N ALA A 92 3.10 5.61 8.61
CA ALA A 92 4.18 6.35 9.25
C ALA A 92 3.67 7.42 10.23
N ARG A 93 2.58 8.12 9.89
CA ARG A 93 1.96 9.17 10.74
C ARG A 93 0.45 9.19 10.58
N GLY A 94 -0.26 9.57 11.63
CA GLY A 94 -1.72 9.55 11.66
C GLY A 94 -2.27 8.12 11.61
N GLU A 95 -3.58 8.00 11.45
CA GLU A 95 -4.28 6.72 11.43
C GLU A 95 -5.14 6.58 10.17
N THR A 96 -5.17 5.37 9.61
CA THR A 96 -6.04 5.02 8.48
C THR A 96 -6.90 3.81 8.86
N VAL A 97 -8.21 3.95 8.77
CA VAL A 97 -9.13 2.83 8.87
C VAL A 97 -9.15 2.09 7.54
N MET A 98 -8.75 0.83 7.56
CA MET A 98 -8.84 -0.10 6.44
C MET A 98 -10.11 -0.93 6.60
N SER A 99 -10.94 -0.97 5.56
CA SER A 99 -12.09 -1.87 5.50
C SER A 99 -11.85 -2.92 4.43
N ASP A 100 -11.90 -4.19 4.80
CA ASP A 100 -11.75 -5.33 3.90
C ASP A 100 -13.14 -5.77 3.42
N TRP A 101 -13.23 -6.12 2.14
CA TRP A 101 -14.48 -6.48 1.48
C TRP A 101 -14.37 -7.84 0.82
N ALA A 102 -15.47 -8.61 0.85
CA ALA A 102 -15.60 -9.84 0.10
C ALA A 102 -16.35 -9.57 -1.20
N VAL A 103 -15.81 -10.04 -2.33
CA VAL A 103 -16.47 -9.96 -3.63
C VAL A 103 -17.69 -10.87 -3.65
N VAL A 104 -18.85 -10.29 -3.96
CA VAL A 104 -20.14 -10.96 -4.16
C VAL A 104 -20.39 -11.16 -5.65
N GLU A 105 -20.10 -10.14 -6.45
CA GLU A 105 -20.14 -10.19 -7.91
C GLU A 105 -18.82 -9.63 -8.46
N PRO A 106 -18.15 -10.34 -9.39
CA PRO A 106 -16.89 -9.88 -9.95
C PRO A 106 -17.09 -8.59 -10.76
N ALA A 107 -16.10 -7.70 -10.70
CA ALA A 107 -16.09 -6.50 -11.52
C ALA A 107 -15.71 -6.82 -12.98
N ALA A 108 -16.31 -6.12 -13.91
CA ALA A 108 -16.04 -6.24 -15.35
C ALA A 108 -15.97 -4.87 -16.01
N GLN A 109 -15.44 -4.81 -17.23
CA GLN A 109 -15.33 -3.56 -17.98
C GLN A 109 -16.66 -2.80 -18.13
N ALA A 110 -17.77 -3.52 -18.29
CA ALA A 110 -19.10 -2.94 -18.49
C ALA A 110 -19.91 -2.76 -17.20
N LYS A 111 -19.46 -3.33 -16.07
CA LYS A 111 -20.26 -3.37 -14.83
C LYS A 111 -19.34 -3.38 -13.59
N PRO A 112 -19.53 -2.46 -12.64
CA PRO A 112 -18.87 -2.53 -11.34
C PRO A 112 -19.15 -3.86 -10.64
N GLY A 113 -18.16 -4.38 -9.92
CA GLY A 113 -18.36 -5.52 -9.04
C GLY A 113 -19.20 -5.13 -7.82
N ARG A 114 -19.73 -6.12 -7.10
CA ARG A 114 -20.42 -5.90 -5.82
C ARG A 114 -19.64 -6.53 -4.69
N VAL A 115 -19.58 -5.83 -3.57
CA VAL A 115 -18.88 -6.33 -2.38
C VAL A 115 -19.71 -6.20 -1.12
N ARG A 116 -19.42 -7.06 -0.13
CA ARG A 116 -19.99 -6.99 1.21
C ARG A 116 -18.89 -6.78 2.26
N PRO A 117 -19.16 -6.08 3.36
CA PRO A 117 -18.14 -5.82 4.38
C PRO A 117 -17.70 -7.14 5.05
N VAL A 118 -16.40 -7.24 5.35
CA VAL A 118 -15.84 -8.34 6.13
C VAL A 118 -15.42 -7.85 7.51
N ARG A 119 -14.55 -6.84 7.54
CA ARG A 119 -14.05 -6.23 8.77
C ARG A 119 -13.50 -4.84 8.50
N SER A 120 -13.36 -4.05 9.56
CA SER A 120 -12.57 -2.82 9.55
C SER A 120 -11.58 -2.83 10.69
N TYR A 121 -10.40 -2.26 10.46
CA TYR A 121 -9.34 -2.14 11.45
C TYR A 121 -8.51 -0.88 11.18
N THR A 122 -7.84 -0.37 12.20
CA THR A 122 -7.05 0.87 12.09
C THR A 122 -5.57 0.53 11.97
N LEU A 123 -4.93 1.01 10.91
CA LEU A 123 -3.47 1.09 10.85
C LEU A 123 -3.01 2.33 11.62
N LYS A 124 -2.21 2.09 12.64
CA LYS A 124 -1.54 3.10 13.47
C LYS A 124 -0.07 3.24 13.08
N PRO A 125 0.62 4.32 13.46
CA PRO A 125 2.04 4.48 13.17
C PRO A 125 2.87 3.24 13.53
N GLY A 126 3.72 2.80 12.60
CA GLY A 126 4.54 1.58 12.72
C GLY A 126 3.87 0.29 12.22
N MET A 127 2.56 0.31 11.94
CA MET A 127 1.86 -0.86 11.39
C MET A 127 2.00 -0.93 9.87
N ALA A 128 2.01 -2.15 9.33
CA ALA A 128 1.87 -2.39 7.91
C ALA A 128 0.89 -3.54 7.62
N HIS A 129 0.31 -3.53 6.42
CA HIS A 129 -0.60 -4.58 5.96
C HIS A 129 -0.39 -4.89 4.48
N VAL A 130 -0.48 -6.17 4.12
CA VAL A 130 -0.37 -6.65 2.74
C VAL A 130 -1.75 -6.95 2.16
N TYR A 131 -1.97 -6.53 0.93
CA TYR A 131 -3.08 -6.89 0.07
C TYR A 131 -2.52 -7.61 -1.16
N ASN A 132 -2.95 -8.85 -1.37
CA ASN A 132 -2.58 -9.65 -2.54
C ASN A 132 -3.56 -9.41 -3.70
N GLU A 133 -3.29 -10.05 -4.83
CA GLU A 133 -4.14 -9.98 -6.01
C GLU A 133 -5.58 -10.36 -5.65
N GLY A 134 -6.53 -9.53 -6.07
CA GLY A 134 -7.96 -9.74 -5.85
C GLY A 134 -8.48 -9.36 -4.46
N ASP A 135 -7.61 -9.03 -3.50
CA ASP A 135 -8.06 -8.49 -2.22
C ASP A 135 -8.68 -7.11 -2.46
N VAL A 136 -9.90 -6.90 -1.94
CA VAL A 136 -10.63 -5.63 -2.09
C VAL A 136 -10.68 -4.92 -0.74
N HIS A 137 -10.25 -3.66 -0.73
CA HIS A 137 -10.27 -2.83 0.47
C HIS A 137 -10.65 -1.38 0.17
N SER A 138 -10.93 -0.61 1.22
CA SER A 138 -11.09 0.84 1.14
C SER A 138 -10.47 1.54 2.35
N PRO A 139 -9.41 2.34 2.19
CA PRO A 139 -8.92 3.24 3.24
C PRO A 139 -9.87 4.43 3.46
N ARG A 140 -10.03 4.76 4.74
CA ARG A 140 -10.61 6.01 5.25
C ARG A 140 -9.63 6.67 6.22
N ARG A 141 -9.45 7.97 6.09
CA ARG A 141 -8.69 8.82 7.03
C ARG A 141 -9.55 10.02 7.41
N ASP A 142 -9.47 10.43 8.67
CA ASP A 142 -10.21 11.59 9.19
C ASP A 142 -9.36 12.87 9.25
N GLY A 143 -8.08 12.76 8.89
CA GLY A 143 -7.14 13.87 8.91
C GLY A 143 -5.83 13.56 8.17
N PRO A 144 -4.78 14.35 8.42
CA PRO A 144 -3.47 14.16 7.80
C PRO A 144 -2.89 12.77 8.12
N THR A 145 -2.34 12.11 7.10
CA THR A 145 -1.67 10.81 7.24
C THR A 145 -0.46 10.74 6.32
N ARG A 146 0.55 9.95 6.73
CA ARG A 146 1.74 9.68 5.91
C ARG A 146 1.97 8.18 5.83
N LEU A 147 2.17 7.66 4.62
CA LEU A 147 2.33 6.23 4.38
C LEU A 147 3.50 5.95 3.45
N ILE A 148 4.24 4.87 3.71
CA ILE A 148 5.01 4.18 2.68
C ILE A 148 4.09 3.15 2.04
N ARG A 149 4.05 3.10 0.71
CA ARG A 149 3.36 2.03 -0.01
C ARG A 149 4.34 1.28 -0.89
N ILE A 150 4.30 -0.05 -0.83
CA ILE A 150 4.97 -0.90 -1.82
C ILE A 150 3.89 -1.39 -2.77
N GLU A 151 4.10 -1.24 -4.07
CA GLU A 151 3.19 -1.74 -5.09
C GLU A 151 3.94 -2.73 -5.97
N GLY A 152 3.32 -3.86 -6.30
CA GLY A 152 3.95 -4.87 -7.16
C GLY A 152 4.27 -4.36 -8.56
N THR A 153 3.66 -3.25 -8.97
CA THR A 153 4.01 -2.48 -10.18
C THR A 153 3.61 -1.02 -10.02
N ASN A 154 3.98 -0.16 -10.96
CA ASN A 154 3.48 1.21 -10.99
C ASN A 154 1.98 1.24 -11.33
N MET A 155 1.15 1.41 -10.30
CA MET A 155 -0.31 1.37 -10.43
C MET A 155 -0.93 2.48 -11.27
N ASP A 156 -0.18 3.53 -11.64
CA ASP A 156 -0.64 4.54 -12.60
C ASP A 156 -0.84 3.94 -14.01
N LYS A 157 -0.19 2.81 -14.29
CA LYS A 157 -0.24 2.10 -15.59
C LYS A 157 -1.21 0.91 -15.58
N VAL A 158 -1.86 0.63 -14.44
CA VAL A 158 -2.70 -0.55 -14.27
C VAL A 158 -4.17 -0.19 -14.38
N ARG A 159 -4.85 -0.80 -15.35
CA ARG A 159 -6.31 -0.74 -15.43
C ARG A 159 -6.93 -1.55 -14.30
N ARG A 160 -7.86 -0.92 -13.58
CA ARG A 160 -8.66 -1.55 -12.52
C ARG A 160 -10.13 -1.33 -12.78
N PHE A 161 -10.96 -2.19 -12.20
CA PHE A 161 -12.41 -2.06 -12.25
C PHE A 161 -12.95 -1.56 -10.91
N ALA A 162 -14.11 -0.91 -10.96
CA ALA A 162 -14.75 -0.35 -9.78
C ALA A 162 -15.57 -1.44 -9.05
N TYR A 163 -15.72 -1.27 -7.74
CA TYR A 163 -16.63 -2.04 -6.92
C TYR A 163 -17.61 -1.11 -6.20
N GLU A 164 -18.83 -1.57 -6.06
CA GLU A 164 -19.89 -0.91 -5.30
C GLU A 164 -20.22 -1.73 -4.05
N ARG A 165 -20.59 -1.02 -2.99
CA ARG A 165 -21.05 -1.63 -1.74
C ARG A 165 -22.46 -2.20 -1.98
N GLY A 166 -22.64 -3.49 -1.69
CA GLY A 166 -23.94 -4.16 -1.71
C GLY A 166 -24.79 -3.87 -0.49
#